data_AF-A0A7X8IVT1-F1
#
_entry.id   AF-A0A7X8IVT1-F1
#
_cell.length_a   1.000
_cell.length_b   1.000
_cell.length_c   1.000
_cell.angle_alpha   90.00
_cell.angle_beta   90.00
_cell.angle_gamma   90.00
#
_symmetry.space_group_name_H-M   'P 1'
#
loop_
_entity.id
_entity.type
_entity.pdbx_description
1 polymer ?
#
loop_
_entity_poly.entity_id
_entity_poly.type
_entity_poly.pdbx_seq_one_letter_code
_entity_poly.pdbx_strand_id
1 'polypeptide(L)'
;MSNKELGFETLQLHAGQEVDSVTNSRAVPIYQTTSYVFNNTEHAADLFALKEMGNIYTRMMNPTSDVLEKRIASLDGGVAALAVASGSSAITYAIMNIANAGDEIVAASTLYGGTFNLFAITLPKYGITTKFVNPDNLNEFEEAINDKTKAIYVETIGNPLVNIIDIEELAK
;
A
#
# COMPACT_ATOMS: atom_id res chain seq x y z
N MET A 1 -25.30 -18.21 1.13
CA MET A 1 -24.55 -18.54 2.37
C MET A 1 -24.64 -17.33 3.28
N SER A 2 -24.92 -17.50 4.57
CA SER A 2 -25.01 -16.36 5.49
C SER A 2 -23.69 -15.59 5.46
N ASN A 3 -23.74 -14.26 5.31
CA ASN A 3 -22.61 -13.36 5.53
C ASN A 3 -22.23 -13.44 7.03
N LYS A 4 -21.54 -14.50 7.41
CA LYS A 4 -20.97 -14.64 8.73
C LYS A 4 -19.63 -13.95 8.70
N GLU A 5 -19.52 -12.86 9.44
CA GLU A 5 -18.26 -12.20 9.70
C GLU A 5 -17.31 -13.22 10.35
N LEU A 6 -16.16 -13.45 9.71
CA LEU A 6 -15.16 -14.38 10.20
C LEU A 6 -14.26 -13.67 11.22
N GLY A 7 -13.76 -14.39 12.22
CA GLY A 7 -12.80 -13.85 13.17
C GLY A 7 -11.44 -13.54 12.52
N PHE A 8 -10.68 -12.64 13.13
CA PHE A 8 -9.37 -12.19 12.64
C PHE A 8 -8.41 -13.35 12.39
N GLU A 9 -8.32 -14.31 13.31
CA GLU A 9 -7.44 -15.48 13.22
C GLU A 9 -7.85 -16.42 12.07
N THR A 10 -9.15 -16.47 11.77
CA THR A 10 -9.66 -17.23 10.62
C THR A 10 -9.27 -16.54 9.32
N LEU A 11 -9.41 -15.22 9.25
CA LEU A 11 -8.99 -14.42 8.09
C LEU A 11 -7.47 -14.50 7.88
N GLN A 12 -6.69 -14.44 8.96
CA GLN A 12 -5.23 -14.54 8.91
C GLN A 12 -4.78 -15.84 8.25
N LEU A 13 -5.50 -16.94 8.47
CA LEU A 13 -5.19 -18.23 7.89
C LEU A 13 -5.76 -18.43 6.48
N HIS A 14 -6.95 -17.90 6.20
CA HIS A 14 -7.74 -18.31 5.03
C HIS A 14 -8.07 -17.20 4.03
N ALA A 15 -8.07 -15.93 4.43
CA ALA A 15 -8.44 -14.84 3.53
C ALA A 15 -7.52 -14.78 2.31
N GLY A 16 -8.11 -14.42 1.16
CA GLY A 16 -7.43 -14.33 -0.13
C GLY A 16 -7.11 -15.66 -0.82
N GLN A 17 -7.20 -16.79 -0.12
CA GLN A 17 -6.81 -18.09 -0.65
C GLN A 17 -8.02 -18.97 -1.01
N GLU A 18 -8.01 -19.48 -2.23
CA GLU A 18 -8.90 -20.56 -2.67
C GLU A 18 -8.12 -21.88 -2.84
N VAL A 19 -8.82 -23.01 -2.79
CA VAL A 19 -8.19 -24.32 -3.06
C VAL A 19 -7.83 -24.37 -4.54
N ASP A 20 -6.62 -24.82 -4.85
CA ASP A 20 -6.16 -24.93 -6.24
C ASP A 20 -7.10 -25.85 -7.03
N SER A 21 -7.74 -25.32 -8.07
CA SER A 21 -8.78 -26.03 -8.82
C SER A 21 -8.23 -27.13 -9.74
N VAL A 22 -6.92 -27.14 -10.00
CA VAL A 22 -6.27 -28.10 -10.90
C VAL A 22 -5.86 -29.38 -10.15
N THR A 23 -5.34 -29.23 -8.93
CA THR A 23 -4.71 -30.31 -8.15
C THR A 23 -5.36 -30.55 -6.79
N ASN A 24 -6.29 -29.69 -6.36
CA ASN A 24 -6.83 -29.64 -5.00
C ASN A 24 -5.78 -29.37 -3.91
N SER A 25 -4.64 -28.75 -4.26
CA SER A 25 -3.66 -28.32 -3.27
C SER A 25 -4.27 -27.34 -2.27
N ARG A 26 -4.13 -27.65 -0.98
CA ARG A 26 -4.56 -26.75 0.10
C ARG A 26 -3.54 -25.67 0.43
N ALA A 27 -2.26 -25.89 0.15
CA ALA A 27 -1.26 -24.83 0.24
C ALA A 27 -1.27 -23.99 -1.05
N VAL A 28 -1.04 -22.67 -0.93
CA VAL A 28 -0.91 -21.77 -2.08
C VAL A 28 0.28 -22.25 -2.94
N PRO A 29 0.07 -22.62 -4.21
CA PRO A 29 1.17 -22.92 -5.11
C PRO A 29 2.07 -21.69 -5.33
N ILE A 30 3.38 -21.91 -5.47
CA ILE A 30 4.32 -20.81 -5.73
C ILE A 30 4.39 -20.58 -7.24
N TYR A 31 3.82 -19.48 -7.71
CA TYR A 31 3.88 -19.03 -9.11
C TYR A 31 5.20 -18.30 -9.40
N GLN A 32 6.31 -19.04 -9.39
CA GLN A 32 7.66 -18.53 -9.66
C GLN A 32 7.91 -18.35 -11.18
N THR A 33 7.13 -17.49 -11.81
CA THR A 33 7.23 -17.15 -13.23
C THR A 33 7.29 -15.63 -13.43
N THR A 34 7.78 -15.18 -14.58
CA THR A 34 7.76 -13.76 -14.98
C THR A 34 6.53 -13.41 -15.81
N SER A 35 6.02 -14.34 -16.62
CA SER A 35 5.01 -14.10 -17.65
C SER A 35 3.99 -15.23 -17.71
N TYR A 36 2.84 -14.94 -18.33
CA TYR A 36 1.71 -15.85 -18.46
C TYR A 36 1.34 -16.00 -19.94
N VAL A 37 0.92 -17.20 -20.32
CA VAL A 37 0.46 -17.50 -21.69
C VAL A 37 -0.98 -17.03 -21.87
N PHE A 38 -1.33 -16.64 -23.10
CA PHE A 38 -2.69 -16.26 -23.46
C PHE A 38 -3.39 -17.39 -24.21
N ASN A 39 -4.71 -17.48 -24.05
CA ASN A 39 -5.54 -18.45 -24.78
C ASN A 39 -5.49 -18.21 -26.29
N ASN A 40 -5.50 -16.94 -26.72
CA ASN A 40 -5.36 -16.48 -28.10
C ASN A 40 -5.03 -14.96 -28.11
N THR A 41 -4.95 -14.35 -29.30
CA THR A 41 -4.64 -12.92 -29.46
C THR A 41 -5.73 -11.97 -28.97
N GLU A 42 -7.00 -12.40 -29.00
CA GLU A 42 -8.13 -11.61 -28.51
C GLU A 42 -8.12 -11.53 -26.98
N HIS A 43 -7.92 -12.67 -26.29
CA HIS A 43 -7.73 -12.72 -24.84
C HIS A 43 -6.57 -11.81 -24.38
N ALA A 44 -5.45 -11.80 -25.11
CA ALA A 44 -4.36 -10.89 -24.80
C ALA A 44 -4.80 -9.42 -24.88
N ALA A 45 -5.51 -9.03 -25.95
CA ALA A 45 -6.00 -7.66 -26.13
C ALA A 45 -6.99 -7.26 -25.03
N ASP A 46 -7.88 -8.16 -24.63
CA ASP A 46 -8.88 -7.90 -23.59
C ASP A 46 -8.26 -7.75 -22.20
N LEU A 47 -7.22 -8.53 -21.86
CA LEU A 47 -6.46 -8.35 -20.61
C LEU A 47 -5.76 -6.98 -20.57
N PHE A 48 -5.07 -6.58 -21.64
CA PHE A 48 -4.39 -5.28 -21.69
C PHE A 48 -5.36 -4.09 -21.73
N ALA A 49 -6.58 -4.28 -22.24
CA ALA A 49 -7.65 -3.29 -22.24
C ALA A 49 -8.47 -3.27 -20.94
N LEU A 50 -8.14 -4.12 -19.95
CA LEU A 50 -8.88 -4.30 -18.70
C LEU A 50 -10.36 -4.67 -18.90
N LYS A 51 -10.68 -5.33 -20.03
CA LYS A 51 -12.01 -5.89 -20.29
C LYS A 51 -12.19 -7.25 -19.63
N GLU A 52 -11.09 -7.97 -19.47
CA GLU A 52 -11.00 -9.22 -18.72
C GLU A 52 -9.92 -9.07 -17.65
N MET A 53 -10.14 -9.71 -16.50
CA MET A 53 -9.18 -9.77 -15.41
C MET A 53 -8.34 -11.04 -15.53
N GLY A 54 -7.01 -10.89 -15.48
CA GLY A 54 -6.12 -12.05 -15.57
C GLY A 54 -4.65 -11.64 -15.60
N ASN A 55 -3.78 -12.62 -15.40
CA ASN A 55 -2.36 -12.37 -15.25
C ASN A 55 -1.66 -12.11 -16.59
N ILE A 56 -0.84 -11.07 -16.64
CA ILE A 56 -0.04 -10.71 -17.83
C ILE A 56 1.46 -10.87 -17.54
N TYR A 57 1.94 -10.20 -16.49
CA TYR A 57 3.35 -10.16 -16.13
C TYR A 57 3.53 -9.94 -14.63
N THR A 58 4.44 -10.67 -13.99
CA THR A 58 4.62 -10.71 -12.52
C THR A 58 4.96 -9.35 -11.90
N ARG A 59 5.56 -8.42 -12.66
CA ARG A 59 5.78 -7.04 -12.19
C ARG A 59 4.47 -6.29 -11.88
N MET A 60 3.35 -6.68 -12.48
CA MET A 60 2.04 -6.06 -12.28
C MET A 60 1.14 -6.89 -11.37
N MET A 61 1.19 -8.22 -11.50
CA MET A 61 0.30 -9.14 -10.78
C MET A 61 0.87 -10.56 -10.79
N ASN A 62 0.70 -11.28 -9.68
CA ASN A 62 1.13 -12.67 -9.52
C ASN A 62 0.16 -13.38 -8.56
N PRO A 63 -0.35 -14.58 -8.88
CA PRO A 63 -1.31 -15.27 -8.01
C PRO A 63 -0.79 -15.53 -6.59
N THR A 64 0.51 -15.74 -6.41
CA THR A 64 1.11 -15.91 -5.07
C THR A 64 1.02 -14.61 -4.27
N SER A 65 1.38 -13.48 -4.90
CA SER A 65 1.31 -12.15 -4.28
C SER A 65 -0.14 -11.69 -4.06
N ASP A 66 -1.05 -12.00 -4.98
CA ASP A 66 -2.47 -11.64 -4.89
C ASP A 66 -3.14 -12.24 -3.64
N VAL A 67 -2.77 -13.46 -3.25
CA VAL A 67 -3.24 -14.05 -1.99
C VAL A 67 -2.76 -13.23 -0.78
N LEU A 68 -1.50 -12.78 -0.76
CA LEU A 68 -0.97 -11.91 0.28
C LEU A 68 -1.71 -10.58 0.30
N GLU A 69 -1.88 -9.95 -0.86
CA GLU A 69 -2.54 -8.65 -1.03
C GLU A 69 -3.99 -8.70 -0.52
N LYS A 70 -4.78 -9.67 -0.99
CA LYS A 70 -6.16 -9.86 -0.53
C LYS A 70 -6.25 -10.13 0.96
N ARG A 71 -5.30 -10.89 1.51
CA ARG A 71 -5.26 -11.20 2.94
C ARG A 71 -4.98 -9.97 3.78
N ILE A 72 -3.95 -9.19 3.43
CA ILE A 72 -3.63 -7.94 4.14
C ILE A 72 -4.80 -6.95 4.05
N ALA A 73 -5.40 -6.77 2.87
CA ALA A 73 -6.59 -5.94 2.71
C ALA A 73 -7.75 -6.39 3.62
N SER A 74 -7.97 -7.70 3.73
CA SER A 74 -9.02 -8.26 4.61
C SER A 74 -8.73 -8.06 6.10
N LEU A 75 -7.46 -8.05 6.51
CA LEU A 75 -7.05 -7.88 7.91
C LEU A 75 -7.04 -6.40 8.33
N ASP A 76 -6.59 -5.51 7.45
CA ASP A 76 -6.52 -4.07 7.71
C ASP A 76 -7.86 -3.36 7.46
N GLY A 77 -8.83 -4.01 6.81
CA GLY A 77 -10.11 -3.41 6.44
C GLY A 77 -10.04 -2.50 5.20
N GLY A 78 -8.92 -2.55 4.46
CA GLY A 78 -8.73 -1.81 3.22
C GLY A 78 -9.48 -2.42 2.02
N VAL A 79 -9.73 -1.62 0.97
CA VAL A 79 -10.40 -2.10 -0.25
C VAL A 79 -9.50 -2.98 -1.13
N ALA A 80 -8.18 -2.82 -1.02
CA ALA A 80 -7.15 -3.56 -1.73
C ALA A 80 -5.79 -3.36 -1.04
N ALA A 81 -4.79 -4.18 -1.40
CA ALA A 81 -3.40 -3.98 -1.01
C ALA A 81 -2.48 -4.27 -2.20
N LEU A 82 -1.22 -3.85 -2.09
CA LEU A 82 -0.19 -4.06 -3.11
C LEU A 82 1.11 -4.54 -2.45
N ALA A 83 1.58 -5.72 -2.84
CA ALA A 83 2.85 -6.27 -2.38
C ALA A 83 4.00 -5.64 -3.17
N VAL A 84 4.99 -5.12 -2.45
CA VAL A 84 6.15 -4.43 -3.03
C VAL A 84 7.46 -4.94 -2.41
N ALA A 85 8.58 -4.60 -3.04
CA ALA A 85 9.89 -5.15 -2.69
C ALA A 85 10.40 -4.76 -1.29
N SER A 86 9.93 -3.64 -0.72
CA SER A 86 10.34 -3.18 0.61
C SER A 86 9.35 -2.17 1.19
N GLY A 87 9.40 -1.94 2.51
CA GLY A 87 8.61 -0.87 3.15
C GLY A 87 8.91 0.53 2.59
N SER A 88 10.18 0.82 2.25
CA SER A 88 10.54 2.09 1.59
C SER A 88 9.91 2.22 0.20
N SER A 89 9.77 1.11 -0.54
CA SER A 89 9.05 1.10 -1.83
C SER A 89 7.56 1.38 -1.63
N ALA A 90 6.95 0.83 -0.58
CA ALA A 90 5.54 1.07 -0.26
C ALA A 90 5.28 2.56 -0.01
N ILE A 91 6.09 3.19 0.84
CA ILE A 91 5.99 4.63 1.14
C ILE A 91 6.22 5.46 -0.13
N THR A 92 7.26 5.14 -0.90
CA THR A 92 7.60 5.88 -2.12
C THR A 92 6.45 5.81 -3.15
N TYR A 93 5.89 4.62 -3.38
CA TYR A 93 4.79 4.44 -4.33
C TYR A 93 3.51 5.12 -3.83
N ALA A 94 3.18 5.02 -2.54
CA ALA A 94 2.01 5.67 -1.98
C ALA A 94 2.06 7.20 -2.19
N ILE A 95 3.21 7.82 -1.90
CA ILE A 95 3.40 9.27 -2.06
C ILE A 95 3.43 9.68 -3.54
N MET A 96 4.25 9.04 -4.37
CA MET A 96 4.39 9.43 -5.79
C MET A 96 3.14 9.15 -6.61
N ASN A 97 2.22 8.30 -6.12
CA ASN A 97 0.94 8.06 -6.78
C ASN A 97 -0.04 9.25 -6.64
N ILE A 98 0.14 10.11 -5.62
CA ILE A 98 -0.78 11.22 -5.32
C ILE A 98 -0.13 12.61 -5.37
N ALA A 99 1.21 12.69 -5.32
CA ALA A 99 1.97 13.94 -5.36
C ALA A 99 2.88 14.02 -6.58
N ASN A 100 2.96 15.22 -7.16
CA ASN A 100 3.78 15.56 -8.32
C ASN A 100 4.76 16.70 -8.01
N ALA A 101 5.61 17.05 -8.96
CA ALA A 101 6.49 18.21 -8.83
C ALA A 101 5.69 19.50 -8.55
N GLY A 102 6.03 20.18 -7.46
CA GLY A 102 5.34 21.38 -6.97
C GLY A 102 4.35 21.12 -5.83
N ASP A 103 4.03 19.86 -5.54
CA ASP A 103 3.18 19.45 -4.42
C ASP A 103 3.96 19.29 -3.10
N GLU A 104 3.23 19.31 -1.99
CA GLU A 104 3.76 19.24 -0.62
C GLU A 104 3.17 18.06 0.16
N ILE A 105 3.94 17.55 1.13
CA ILE A 105 3.50 16.59 2.15
C ILE A 105 3.70 17.24 3.52
N VAL A 106 2.78 17.01 4.45
CA VAL A 106 2.99 17.31 5.87
C VAL A 106 3.35 16.01 6.58
N ALA A 107 4.44 15.97 7.33
CA ALA A 107 4.89 14.75 8.00
C ALA A 107 5.28 15.00 9.45
N ALA A 108 5.04 14.05 10.34
CA ALA A 108 5.61 14.09 11.68
C ALA A 108 7.14 14.15 11.62
N SER A 109 7.77 14.84 12.56
CA SER A 109 9.23 14.97 12.63
C SER A 109 9.93 13.72 13.20
N THR A 110 9.20 12.85 13.92
CA THR A 110 9.71 11.59 14.49
C THR A 110 9.28 10.40 13.64
N LEU A 111 10.05 10.16 12.57
CA LEU A 111 9.86 9.03 11.66
C LEU A 111 11.06 8.08 11.71
N TYR A 112 10.87 6.86 11.21
CA TYR A 112 12.00 6.03 10.81
C TYR A 112 13.00 6.83 9.95
N GLY A 113 14.29 6.77 10.30
CA GLY A 113 15.31 7.62 9.68
C GLY A 113 15.43 7.47 8.16
N GLY A 114 15.13 6.28 7.61
CA GLY A 114 15.06 6.07 6.17
C GLY A 114 13.88 6.80 5.51
N THR A 115 12.73 6.85 6.17
CA THR A 115 11.54 7.60 5.73
C THR A 115 11.80 9.10 5.81
N PHE A 116 12.38 9.57 6.92
CA PHE A 116 12.76 10.97 7.06
C PHE A 116 13.72 11.40 5.93
N ASN A 117 14.74 10.60 5.64
CA ASN A 117 15.69 10.89 4.57
C ASN A 117 15.04 10.83 3.16
N LEU A 118 14.11 9.90 2.92
CA LEU A 118 13.33 9.86 1.70
C LEU A 118 12.61 11.19 1.47
N PHE A 119 11.93 11.71 2.50
CA PHE A 119 11.15 12.95 2.43
C PHE A 119 12.00 14.22 2.40
N ALA A 120 13.08 14.27 3.18
CA ALA A 120 13.93 15.45 3.31
C ALA A 120 14.93 15.61 2.15
N ILE A 121 15.41 14.50 1.55
CA ILE A 121 16.54 14.52 0.61
C ILE A 121 16.18 13.97 -0.77
N THR A 122 15.39 12.89 -0.83
CA THR A 122 15.13 12.20 -2.10
C THR A 122 13.94 12.81 -2.85
N LEU A 123 12.79 12.96 -2.21
CA LEU A 123 11.58 13.52 -2.83
C LEU A 123 11.76 14.96 -3.36
N PRO A 124 12.53 15.86 -2.71
CA PRO A 124 12.76 17.21 -3.25
C PRO A 124 13.47 17.21 -4.60
N LYS A 125 14.26 16.16 -4.92
CA LYS A 125 14.88 15.99 -6.25
C LYS A 125 13.85 15.69 -7.35
N TYR A 126 12.67 15.19 -6.97
CA TYR A 126 11.52 15.00 -7.84
C TYR A 126 10.51 16.16 -7.76
N GLY A 127 10.86 17.24 -7.05
CA GLY A 127 10.02 18.42 -6.89
C GLY A 127 8.90 18.30 -5.85
N ILE A 128 8.88 17.23 -5.04
CA ILE A 128 7.92 17.06 -3.93
C ILE A 128 8.61 17.45 -2.64
N THR A 129 8.07 18.44 -1.92
CA THR A 129 8.67 18.92 -0.65
C THR A 129 7.87 18.44 0.55
N THR A 130 8.51 18.43 1.73
CA THR A 130 7.89 17.99 2.99
C THR A 130 8.02 19.08 4.04
N LYS A 131 6.93 19.38 4.75
CA LYS A 131 6.92 20.17 5.99
C LYS A 131 6.89 19.21 7.18
N PHE A 132 7.93 19.25 7.99
CA PHE A 132 8.01 18.43 9.20
C PHE A 132 7.42 19.18 10.40
N VAL A 133 6.55 18.52 11.15
CA VAL A 133 5.81 19.10 12.29
C VAL A 133 5.99 18.26 13.57
N ASN A 134 5.75 18.86 14.72
CA ASN A 134 5.75 18.14 15.99
C ASN A 134 4.51 17.23 16.10
N PRO A 135 4.66 15.88 16.22
CA PRO A 135 3.52 14.97 16.35
C PRO A 135 2.68 15.20 17.62
N ASP A 136 3.23 15.81 18.67
CA ASP A 136 2.53 16.07 19.93
C ASP A 136 1.66 17.35 19.87
N ASN A 137 1.68 18.07 18.74
CA ASN A 137 0.94 19.31 18.54
C ASN A 137 0.15 19.28 17.24
N LEU A 138 -1.12 18.83 17.30
CA LEU A 138 -1.98 18.70 16.12
C LEU A 138 -2.21 20.03 15.38
N ASN A 139 -2.14 21.17 16.06
CA ASN A 139 -2.28 22.48 15.42
C ASN A 139 -1.17 22.75 14.40
N GLU A 140 0.05 22.21 14.62
CA GLU A 140 1.13 22.37 13.64
C GLU A 140 0.83 21.65 12.31
N PHE A 141 0.04 20.57 12.34
CA PHE A 141 -0.43 19.92 11.11
C PHE A 141 -1.39 20.84 10.36
N GLU A 142 -2.41 21.38 11.05
CA GLU A 142 -3.40 22.28 10.46
C GLU A 142 -2.73 23.52 9.83
N GLU A 143 -1.81 24.16 10.56
CA GLU A 143 -1.07 25.34 10.07
C GLU A 143 -0.15 25.04 8.87
N ALA A 144 0.34 23.81 8.75
CA ALA A 144 1.21 23.40 7.65
C ALA A 144 0.46 23.09 6.34
N ILE A 145 -0.82 22.70 6.44
CA ILE A 145 -1.68 22.33 5.31
C ILE A 145 -2.02 23.55 4.45
N ASN A 146 -1.96 23.38 3.13
CA ASN A 146 -2.37 24.39 2.15
C ASN A 146 -2.82 23.72 0.85
N ASP A 147 -3.15 24.51 -0.17
CA ASP A 147 -3.67 24.04 -1.47
C ASP A 147 -2.73 23.06 -2.22
N LYS A 148 -1.44 23.02 -1.88
CA LYS A 148 -0.45 22.10 -2.46
C LYS A 148 -0.28 20.81 -1.66
N THR A 149 -0.84 20.72 -0.47
CA THR A 149 -0.69 19.53 0.39
C THR A 149 -1.47 18.36 -0.20
N LYS A 150 -0.79 17.22 -0.42
CA LYS A 150 -1.39 15.99 -0.97
C LYS A 150 -1.51 14.85 0.02
N ALA A 151 -0.73 14.89 1.09
CA ALA A 151 -0.73 13.85 2.11
C ALA A 151 -0.30 14.39 3.47
N ILE A 152 -0.80 13.73 4.50
CA ILE A 152 -0.26 13.77 5.86
C ILE A 152 0.38 12.40 6.12
N TYR A 153 1.61 12.36 6.63
CA TYR A 153 2.33 11.13 6.93
C TYR A 153 2.77 11.09 8.39
N VAL A 154 2.41 10.01 9.10
CA VAL A 154 2.71 9.83 10.52
C VAL A 154 3.07 8.38 10.84
N GLU A 155 3.86 8.17 11.89
CA GLU A 155 4.11 6.88 12.51
C GLU A 155 3.63 6.97 13.97
N THR A 156 2.67 6.12 14.38
CA THR A 156 2.24 6.03 15.78
C THR A 156 3.07 4.98 16.50
N ILE A 157 3.42 5.24 17.77
CA ILE A 157 4.59 4.62 18.42
C ILE A 157 5.87 5.03 17.65
N GLY A 158 6.00 6.34 17.42
CA GLY A 158 7.06 6.93 16.60
C GLY A 158 8.46 6.69 17.17
N ASN A 159 9.46 6.56 16.30
CA ASN A 159 10.85 6.36 16.70
C ASN A 159 11.58 7.72 16.75
N PRO A 160 12.36 8.06 17.80
CA PRO A 160 12.72 7.26 18.98
C PRO A 160 11.91 7.53 20.24
N LEU A 161 11.02 8.51 20.22
CA LEU A 161 10.40 9.05 21.43
C LEU A 161 9.10 8.34 21.83
N VAL A 162 8.63 7.39 21.02
CA VAL A 162 7.41 6.61 21.25
C VAL A 162 6.18 7.51 21.31
N ASN A 163 6.16 8.58 20.50
CA ASN A 163 5.00 9.46 20.38
C ASN A 163 3.80 8.66 19.87
N ILE A 164 2.63 8.94 20.44
CA ILE A 164 1.37 8.37 20.01
C ILE A 164 0.54 9.52 19.47
N ILE A 165 0.21 9.45 18.18
CA ILE A 165 -0.63 10.44 17.53
C ILE A 165 -2.08 9.94 17.50
N ASP A 166 -3.02 10.84 17.76
CA ASP A 166 -4.45 10.57 17.60
C ASP A 166 -4.80 10.56 16.11
N ILE A 167 -4.93 9.36 15.55
CA ILE A 167 -5.21 9.17 14.12
C ILE A 167 -6.64 9.61 13.78
N GLU A 168 -7.59 9.46 14.70
CA GLU A 168 -8.98 9.84 14.45
C GLU A 168 -9.14 11.36 14.42
N GLU A 169 -8.45 12.08 15.32
CA GLU A 169 -8.46 13.54 15.30
C GLU A 169 -7.69 14.11 14.12
N LEU A 170 -6.53 13.54 13.79
CA LEU A 170 -5.72 13.97 12.63
C LEU A 170 -6.45 13.77 11.29
N ALA A 171 -7.36 12.80 11.19
CA ALA A 171 -8.09 12.48 9.97
C ALA A 171 -9.29 13.41 9.70
N LYS A 172 -9.67 14.27 10.65
CA LYS A 172 -10.76 15.25 10.51
C LYS A 172 -10.29 16.50 9.77
#